data_AF-A0A532UR45-F1
#
_entry.id   AF-A0A532UR45-F1
#
_cell.length_a   1.000
_cell.length_b   1.000
_cell.length_c   1.000
_cell.angle_alpha   90.00
_cell.angle_beta   90.00
_cell.angle_gamma   90.00
#
_symmetry.space_group_name_H-M   'P 1'
#
loop_
_entity.id
_entity.type
_entity.pdbx_description
1 polymer ?
#
loop_
_entity_poly.entity_id
_entity_poly.type
_entity_poly.pdbx_seq_one_letter_code
_entity_poly.pdbx_strand_id
1 'polypeptide(L)'
;MAKKKDTLVPYDQVFPGFEAVYTGETSSTPVRENQMVSTLYSDEDGNLISQWCTIPWIFPNEEGQWKEDEWDDTVKHLCEMQSKLGPLTDSIRLLRCHITGLIPCDSGLPVTVDELLFAIARGKLERSSFKNGCLCSGLGCEQLKTSQPRHAESIRTIHAVLNAYLAGEPGQNVVKAHPEAAGFINRSYEWLGAVTDLSKVQRKMLDRMLLTFDFFIKLNYTGTDPQSSLDGSALQDMKALEALGKDVFYDENGRGLCLDAEIADQAGLPKIRPEWDPAYRETLDELKDTQKRELYETCCAIASGIHTASDCHHNTFRYIENWIHGIGTGRLGIPTRKAQSEKQRLGHMLFGYALGLDRWLMRVPMQFLLLDLGHSDLGFDPRNNILRVYACLGEEVTDIKQWLAACLWYNLVHNQQGGLISHTDLIQRCKDQGITIHEWMDSRRQRQTPRE
;
A
#
# COMPACT_ATOMS: atom_id res chain seq x y z
N MET A 1 -12.74 34.40 -3.96
CA MET A 1 -11.51 33.87 -4.60
C MET A 1 -11.29 32.49 -4.04
N ALA A 2 -10.96 31.51 -4.90
CA ALA A 2 -10.71 30.15 -4.45
C ALA A 2 -9.58 30.11 -3.42
N LYS A 3 -9.76 29.34 -2.35
CA LYS A 3 -8.69 29.05 -1.39
C LYS A 3 -7.56 28.29 -2.08
N LYS A 4 -6.34 28.42 -1.56
CA LYS A 4 -5.18 27.73 -2.13
C LYS A 4 -5.36 26.21 -2.01
N LYS A 5 -5.12 25.49 -3.10
CA LYS A 5 -5.09 24.03 -3.15
C LYS A 5 -4.17 23.44 -2.08
N ASP A 6 -4.56 22.29 -1.54
CA ASP A 6 -3.84 21.46 -0.56
C ASP A 6 -3.51 22.20 0.75
N THR A 7 -4.24 23.27 1.04
CA THR A 7 -4.18 23.99 2.32
C THR A 7 -5.19 23.39 3.27
N LEU A 8 -4.77 23.08 4.51
CA LEU A 8 -5.65 22.55 5.54
C LEU A 8 -6.80 23.53 5.82
N VAL A 9 -7.99 22.97 5.95
CA VAL A 9 -9.16 23.71 6.44
C VAL A 9 -8.89 24.15 7.89
N PRO A 10 -9.42 25.29 8.37
CA PRO A 10 -9.29 25.69 9.78
C PRO A 10 -9.69 24.57 10.76
N TYR A 11 -8.94 24.42 11.86
CA TYR A 11 -9.10 23.27 12.76
C TYR A 11 -10.48 23.23 13.44
N ASP A 12 -11.09 24.39 13.69
CA ASP A 12 -12.43 24.52 14.26
C ASP A 12 -13.56 24.06 13.33
N GLN A 13 -13.25 23.78 12.06
CA GLN A 13 -14.19 23.27 11.06
C GLN A 13 -14.00 21.77 10.79
N VAL A 14 -13.04 21.11 11.44
CA VAL A 14 -12.84 19.66 11.34
C VAL A 14 -13.14 18.98 12.67
N PHE A 15 -13.79 17.82 12.59
CA PHE A 15 -14.15 17.05 13.77
C PHE A 15 -13.03 16.08 14.16
N PRO A 16 -12.92 15.70 15.45
CA PRO A 16 -12.04 14.62 15.87
C PRO A 16 -12.21 13.37 15.00
N GLY A 17 -11.10 12.76 14.58
CA GLY A 17 -11.12 11.65 13.64
C GLY A 17 -11.13 12.05 12.16
N PHE A 18 -11.32 13.32 11.80
CA PHE A 18 -11.33 13.79 10.41
C PHE A 18 -10.23 14.82 10.11
N GLU A 19 -9.92 14.97 8.83
CA GLU A 19 -9.11 16.06 8.30
C GLU A 19 -9.63 16.52 6.93
N ALA A 20 -9.32 17.75 6.53
CA ALA A 20 -9.77 18.31 5.27
C ALA A 20 -8.80 19.33 4.65
N VAL A 21 -8.77 19.39 3.31
CA VAL A 21 -8.05 20.43 2.55
C VAL A 21 -8.96 21.10 1.53
N TYR A 22 -8.62 22.35 1.20
CA TYR A 22 -9.17 23.02 0.04
C TYR A 22 -8.59 22.45 -1.25
N THR A 23 -9.43 22.23 -2.25
CA THR A 23 -9.04 21.68 -3.56
C THR A 23 -8.43 22.71 -4.51
N GLY A 24 -8.61 24.01 -4.23
CA GLY A 24 -8.28 25.09 -5.17
C GLY A 24 -9.42 25.49 -6.10
N GLU A 25 -10.54 24.77 -6.04
CA GLU A 25 -11.68 24.96 -6.93
C GLU A 25 -12.89 25.55 -6.18
N THR A 26 -13.83 26.10 -6.94
CA THR A 26 -15.07 26.67 -6.40
C THR A 26 -16.27 26.19 -7.20
N SER A 27 -17.40 26.02 -6.52
CA SER A 27 -18.70 25.71 -7.14
C SER A 27 -19.71 26.80 -6.81
N SER A 28 -20.54 27.17 -7.79
CA SER A 28 -21.67 28.08 -7.61
C SER A 28 -22.91 27.41 -7.02
N THR A 29 -22.92 26.08 -6.93
CA THR A 29 -23.99 25.28 -6.33
C THR A 29 -23.45 24.40 -5.21
N PRO A 30 -24.21 24.13 -4.15
CA PRO A 30 -23.78 23.21 -3.10
C PRO A 30 -23.35 21.85 -3.67
N VAL A 31 -22.16 21.41 -3.29
CA VAL A 31 -21.62 20.09 -3.68
C VAL A 31 -21.56 19.20 -2.44
N ARG A 32 -21.93 17.94 -2.61
CA ARG A 32 -21.61 16.86 -1.68
C ARG A 32 -21.57 15.55 -2.47
N GLU A 33 -20.39 14.98 -2.61
CA GLU A 33 -20.20 13.74 -3.36
C GLU A 33 -19.08 12.87 -2.77
N ASN A 34 -19.18 11.56 -2.98
CA ASN A 34 -18.14 10.61 -2.62
C ASN A 34 -17.03 10.62 -3.68
N GLN A 35 -15.78 10.83 -3.23
CA GLN A 35 -14.56 10.69 -4.02
C GLN A 35 -13.71 9.53 -3.50
N MET A 36 -14.30 8.33 -3.50
CA MET A 36 -13.78 7.03 -3.07
C MET A 36 -13.34 6.97 -1.59
N VAL A 37 -12.31 7.74 -1.23
CA VAL A 37 -11.70 7.76 0.12
C VAL A 37 -11.99 9.05 0.87
N SER A 38 -12.66 10.00 0.23
CA SER A 38 -12.97 11.32 0.75
C SER A 38 -14.38 11.75 0.36
N THR A 39 -14.93 12.71 1.08
CA THR A 39 -16.14 13.44 0.69
C THR A 39 -15.70 14.79 0.13
N LEU A 40 -16.10 15.10 -1.10
CA LEU A 40 -16.00 16.45 -1.65
C LEU A 40 -17.26 17.22 -1.27
N TYR A 41 -17.10 18.41 -0.69
CA TYR A 41 -18.22 19.31 -0.44
C TYR A 41 -17.83 20.78 -0.60
N SER A 42 -18.81 21.68 -0.73
CA SER A 42 -18.58 23.12 -0.78
C SER A 42 -18.86 23.80 0.56
N ASP A 43 -18.02 24.75 0.97
CA ASP A 43 -18.32 25.67 2.08
C ASP A 43 -19.33 26.77 1.68
N GLU A 44 -19.69 27.66 2.62
CA GLU A 44 -20.64 28.76 2.39
C GLU A 44 -20.17 29.76 1.32
N ASP A 45 -18.86 29.88 1.11
CA ASP A 45 -18.23 30.72 0.09
C ASP A 45 -18.10 29.99 -1.27
N GLY A 46 -18.56 28.75 -1.35
CA GLY A 46 -18.48 27.91 -2.54
C GLY A 46 -17.10 27.29 -2.78
N ASN A 47 -16.15 27.35 -1.84
CA ASN A 47 -14.87 26.67 -1.98
C ASN A 47 -15.07 25.16 -1.83
N LEU A 48 -14.47 24.39 -2.74
CA LEU A 48 -14.52 22.94 -2.70
C LEU A 48 -13.46 22.39 -1.73
N ILE A 49 -13.92 21.55 -0.81
CA ILE A 49 -13.17 20.92 0.28
C ILE A 49 -13.23 19.41 0.09
N SER A 50 -12.07 18.76 0.15
CA SER A 50 -11.97 17.30 0.28
C SER A 50 -11.73 16.97 1.74
N GLN A 51 -12.60 16.16 2.35
CA GLN A 51 -12.50 15.67 3.72
C GLN A 51 -12.35 14.16 3.75
N TRP A 52 -11.50 13.63 4.62
CA TRP A 52 -11.33 12.19 4.82
C TRP A 52 -11.25 11.84 6.31
N CYS A 53 -11.50 10.57 6.60
CA CYS A 53 -11.30 10.02 7.94
C CYS A 53 -9.81 9.73 8.18
N THR A 54 -9.29 10.18 9.32
CA THR A 54 -7.92 9.89 9.79
C THR A 54 -7.81 8.50 10.43
N ILE A 55 -8.93 7.78 10.58
CA ILE A 55 -8.96 6.37 10.96
C ILE A 55 -8.81 5.53 9.68
N PRO A 56 -7.79 4.66 9.60
CA PRO A 56 -7.54 3.87 8.40
C PRO A 56 -8.76 3.08 7.95
N TRP A 57 -9.02 3.06 6.64
CA TRP A 57 -10.05 2.23 5.96
C TRP A 57 -11.51 2.48 6.36
N ILE A 58 -11.79 3.63 6.96
CA ILE A 58 -13.16 4.13 7.08
C ILE A 58 -13.41 5.04 5.88
N PHE A 59 -14.41 4.72 5.07
CA PHE A 59 -14.77 5.42 3.84
C PHE A 59 -16.20 5.96 3.92
N PRO A 60 -16.52 7.03 3.18
CA PRO A 60 -17.88 7.50 3.11
C PRO A 60 -18.74 6.53 2.27
N ASN A 61 -20.05 6.48 2.54
CA ASN A 61 -21.00 5.78 1.68
C ASN A 61 -21.15 6.48 0.31
N GLU A 62 -21.92 5.90 -0.61
CA GLU A 62 -22.12 6.44 -1.97
C GLU A 62 -22.61 7.90 -1.96
N GLU A 63 -23.33 8.31 -0.92
CA GLU A 63 -23.83 9.67 -0.72
C GLU A 63 -22.84 10.63 -0.03
N GLY A 64 -21.61 10.21 0.25
CA GLY A 64 -20.62 11.08 0.92
C GLY A 64 -20.89 11.29 2.42
N GLN A 65 -21.44 10.29 3.11
CA GLN A 65 -21.73 10.29 4.54
C GLN A 65 -20.84 9.29 5.28
N TRP A 66 -20.47 9.64 6.51
CA TRP A 66 -19.62 8.84 7.38
C TRP A 66 -20.45 8.12 8.44
N LYS A 67 -20.16 6.84 8.67
CA LYS A 67 -20.85 6.01 9.65
C LYS A 67 -20.12 6.01 11.00
N GLU A 68 -20.15 7.15 11.69
CA GLU A 68 -19.47 7.33 12.98
C GLU A 68 -20.07 6.45 14.09
N ASP A 69 -21.34 6.06 13.95
CA ASP A 69 -22.04 5.14 14.84
C ASP A 69 -21.46 3.71 14.81
N GLU A 70 -20.86 3.32 13.69
CA GLU A 70 -20.17 2.04 13.53
C GLU A 70 -18.72 2.04 14.09
N TRP A 71 -18.25 3.16 14.65
CA TRP A 71 -16.91 3.23 15.23
C TRP A 71 -16.75 2.35 16.47
N ASP A 72 -15.70 1.55 16.50
CA ASP A 72 -15.34 0.75 17.67
C ASP A 72 -14.89 1.62 18.85
N ASP A 73 -14.85 1.03 20.05
CA ASP A 73 -14.47 1.74 21.28
C ASP A 73 -13.04 2.31 21.23
N THR A 74 -12.15 1.68 20.47
CA THR A 74 -10.77 2.14 20.31
C THR A 74 -10.73 3.42 19.49
N VAL A 75 -11.47 3.49 18.38
CA VAL A 75 -11.62 4.67 17.55
C VAL A 75 -12.26 5.81 18.35
N LYS A 76 -13.34 5.52 19.09
CA LYS A 76 -13.99 6.49 19.98
C LYS A 76 -12.99 7.04 21.00
N HIS A 77 -12.18 6.17 21.62
CA HIS A 77 -11.13 6.60 22.55
C HIS A 77 -10.08 7.52 21.91
N LEU A 78 -9.62 7.21 20.69
CA LEU A 78 -8.67 8.07 19.96
C LEU A 78 -9.27 9.45 19.65
N CYS A 79 -10.56 9.51 19.32
CA CYS A 79 -11.26 10.77 19.06
C CYS A 79 -11.49 11.58 20.35
N GLU A 80 -11.77 10.91 21.47
CA GLU A 80 -11.82 11.56 22.79
C GLU A 80 -10.45 12.11 23.21
N MET A 81 -9.37 11.36 22.95
CA MET A 81 -8.01 11.85 23.19
C MET A 81 -7.74 13.11 22.36
N GLN A 82 -8.06 13.10 21.06
CA GLN A 82 -7.91 14.26 20.19
C GLN A 82 -8.70 15.47 20.71
N SER A 83 -9.95 15.26 21.11
CA SER A 83 -10.83 16.33 21.62
C SER A 83 -10.25 17.03 22.84
N LYS A 84 -9.61 16.28 23.74
CA LYS A 84 -8.99 16.80 24.99
C LYS A 84 -7.73 17.63 24.73
N LEU A 85 -7.06 17.45 23.59
CA LEU A 85 -5.88 18.24 23.21
C LEU A 85 -6.22 19.68 22.84
N GLY A 86 -7.47 19.96 22.45
CA GLY A 86 -7.87 21.25 21.90
C GLY A 86 -7.27 21.49 20.50
N PRO A 87 -7.12 22.76 20.08
CA PRO A 87 -6.61 23.10 18.76
C PRO A 87 -5.22 22.52 18.46
N LEU A 88 -5.10 21.81 17.33
CA LEU A 88 -3.85 21.23 16.86
C LEU A 88 -3.18 22.13 15.82
N THR A 89 -1.84 22.18 15.86
CA THR A 89 -1.06 22.87 14.81
C THR A 89 -1.06 22.07 13.51
N ASP A 90 -0.89 22.75 12.38
CA ASP A 90 -0.83 22.10 11.07
C ASP A 90 0.28 21.05 10.98
N SER A 91 1.44 21.25 11.64
CA SER A 91 2.51 20.25 11.72
C SER A 91 2.04 18.93 12.34
N ILE A 92 1.23 19.00 13.39
CA ILE A 92 0.68 17.83 14.07
C ILE A 92 -0.43 17.18 13.26
N ARG A 93 -1.29 17.99 12.61
CA ARG A 93 -2.35 17.52 11.71
C ARG A 93 -1.79 16.79 10.48
N LEU A 94 -0.76 17.34 9.86
CA LEU A 94 -0.03 16.69 8.77
C LEU A 94 0.61 15.38 9.22
N LEU A 95 1.25 15.35 10.40
CA LEU A 95 1.80 14.13 10.96
C LEU A 95 0.72 13.07 11.21
N ARG A 96 -0.44 13.47 11.74
CA ARG A 96 -1.58 12.58 11.91
C ARG A 96 -2.04 11.98 10.58
N CYS A 97 -2.15 12.79 9.54
CA CYS A 97 -2.49 12.31 8.20
C CYS A 97 -1.43 11.37 7.62
N HIS A 98 -0.16 11.65 7.88
CA HIS A 98 0.93 10.79 7.43
C HIS A 98 0.93 9.42 8.14
N ILE A 99 0.48 9.38 9.40
CA ILE A 99 0.19 8.13 10.10
C ILE A 99 -0.99 7.42 9.45
N THR A 100 -2.08 8.12 9.10
CA THR A 100 -3.26 7.52 8.43
C THR A 100 -2.91 6.93 7.08
N GLY A 101 -2.10 7.63 6.29
CA GLY A 101 -1.65 7.18 4.97
C GLY A 101 -0.73 5.96 5.03
N LEU A 102 -0.24 5.57 6.21
CA LEU A 102 0.60 4.37 6.36
C LEU A 102 -0.19 3.11 6.00
N ILE A 103 0.27 2.40 4.97
CA ILE A 103 -0.18 1.04 4.67
C ILE A 103 0.94 0.07 5.07
N PRO A 104 0.76 -0.70 6.16
CA PRO A 104 1.76 -1.62 6.72
C PRO A 104 1.94 -2.89 5.87
N CYS A 105 1.72 -2.81 4.56
CA CYS A 105 2.13 -3.84 3.60
C CYS A 105 3.36 -3.41 2.79
N ASP A 106 3.81 -2.15 2.88
CA ASP A 106 4.91 -1.62 2.06
C ASP A 106 6.25 -2.36 2.31
N SER A 107 6.97 -2.65 1.22
CA SER A 107 8.37 -3.12 1.25
C SER A 107 9.30 -2.13 1.97
N GLY A 108 8.86 -0.87 2.11
CA GLY A 108 9.51 0.17 2.91
C GLY A 108 9.52 -0.09 4.42
N LEU A 109 8.79 -1.07 4.95
CA LEU A 109 8.92 -1.43 6.36
C LEU A 109 10.28 -2.11 6.61
N PRO A 110 11.09 -1.61 7.57
CA PRO A 110 10.68 -0.79 8.72
C PRO A 110 10.86 0.75 8.60
N VAL A 111 11.49 1.29 7.56
CA VAL A 111 11.96 2.69 7.54
C VAL A 111 10.84 3.73 7.64
N THR A 112 9.65 3.42 7.11
CA THR A 112 8.47 4.29 7.18
C THR A 112 7.93 4.41 8.61
N VAL A 113 7.93 3.32 9.37
CA VAL A 113 7.53 3.32 10.79
C VAL A 113 8.57 4.06 11.64
N ASP A 114 9.86 3.83 11.38
CA ASP A 114 10.94 4.55 12.07
C ASP A 114 10.84 6.07 11.85
N GLU A 115 10.59 6.53 10.61
CA GLU A 115 10.41 7.95 10.30
C GLU A 115 9.22 8.54 11.06
N LEU A 116 8.09 7.83 11.14
CA LEU A 116 6.93 8.25 11.92
C LEU A 116 7.24 8.34 13.41
N LEU A 117 7.97 7.38 13.99
CA LEU A 117 8.37 7.43 15.39
C LEU A 117 9.26 8.65 15.68
N PHE A 118 10.22 8.96 14.81
CA PHE A 118 11.03 10.17 14.93
C PHE A 118 10.22 11.45 14.77
N ALA A 119 9.28 11.48 13.82
CA ALA A 119 8.41 12.63 13.60
C ALA A 119 7.49 12.89 14.81
N ILE A 120 6.95 11.82 15.42
CA ILE A 120 6.18 11.88 16.68
C ILE A 120 7.03 12.45 17.80
N ALA A 121 8.27 11.98 17.95
CA ALA A 121 9.16 12.45 19.00
C ALA A 121 9.53 13.94 18.83
N ARG A 122 9.63 14.43 17.59
CA ARG A 122 9.95 15.83 17.27
C ARG A 122 8.72 16.75 17.17
N GLY A 123 7.52 16.18 17.07
CA GLY A 123 6.28 16.93 16.82
C GLY A 123 6.13 17.50 15.41
N LYS A 124 6.89 16.99 14.42
CA LYS A 124 6.81 17.45 13.02
C LYS A 124 7.37 16.41 12.05
N LEU A 125 6.83 16.42 10.82
CA LEU A 125 7.39 15.71 9.67
C LEU A 125 8.58 16.47 9.07
N GLU A 126 9.52 15.73 8.50
CA GLU A 126 10.56 16.32 7.65
C GLU A 126 10.00 16.60 6.25
N ARG A 127 10.53 17.61 5.56
CA ARG A 127 10.06 17.96 4.20
C ARG A 127 10.25 16.83 3.18
N SER A 128 11.27 15.99 3.37
CA SER A 128 11.60 14.86 2.51
C SER A 128 11.17 13.53 3.15
N SER A 129 9.90 13.41 3.52
CA SER A 129 9.33 12.20 4.13
C SER A 129 9.05 11.10 3.12
N PHE A 130 8.94 9.84 3.57
CA PHE A 130 8.59 8.71 2.72
C PHE A 130 7.12 8.72 2.31
N LYS A 131 6.79 8.25 1.11
CA LYS A 131 5.41 7.91 0.74
C LYS A 131 4.98 6.69 1.56
N ASN A 132 4.14 6.90 2.58
CA ASN A 132 3.74 5.85 3.52
C ASN A 132 2.64 4.92 3.01
N GLY A 133 2.11 5.11 1.81
CA GLY A 133 1.10 4.22 1.26
C GLY A 133 0.40 4.80 0.03
N CYS A 134 -0.77 4.25 -0.26
CA CYS A 134 -1.59 4.59 -1.42
C CYS A 134 -2.76 5.53 -1.06
N LEU A 135 -2.97 5.84 0.22
CA LEU A 135 -4.03 6.73 0.71
C LEU A 135 -3.47 8.13 0.97
N CYS A 136 -4.30 9.16 0.77
CA CYS A 136 -4.00 10.59 0.99
C CYS A 136 -3.08 11.27 -0.07
N SER A 137 -3.27 10.97 -1.35
CA SER A 137 -2.72 11.79 -2.44
C SER A 137 -3.39 13.18 -2.42
N GLY A 138 -2.68 14.22 -1.96
CA GLY A 138 -3.20 15.60 -1.93
C GLY A 138 -2.73 16.43 -0.74
N LEU A 139 -2.11 15.85 0.28
CA LEU A 139 -1.66 16.61 1.46
C LEU A 139 -0.25 17.18 1.32
N GLY A 140 0.01 18.07 0.35
CA GLY A 140 1.34 18.68 0.20
C GLY A 140 2.48 17.66 0.08
N CYS A 141 2.11 16.44 -0.35
CA CYS A 141 2.96 15.25 -0.43
C CYS A 141 3.69 15.18 -1.77
N GLU A 142 3.72 16.28 -2.52
CA GLU A 142 4.34 16.40 -3.85
C GLU A 142 5.86 16.11 -3.83
N GLN A 143 6.47 16.14 -2.64
CA GLN A 143 7.91 15.90 -2.43
C GLN A 143 8.23 14.63 -1.63
N LEU A 144 7.26 13.71 -1.48
CA LEU A 144 7.53 12.45 -0.78
C LEU A 144 8.48 11.56 -1.59
N LYS A 145 9.50 11.03 -0.91
CA LYS A 145 10.45 10.09 -1.50
C LYS A 145 9.90 8.66 -1.46
N THR A 146 10.30 7.84 -2.42
CA THR A 146 9.98 6.41 -2.38
C THR A 146 10.76 5.71 -1.26
N SER A 147 10.10 4.76 -0.57
CA SER A 147 10.75 3.85 0.37
C SER A 147 11.53 2.73 -0.33
N GLN A 148 11.42 2.62 -1.65
CA GLN A 148 12.04 1.61 -2.51
C GLN A 148 13.08 2.26 -3.43
N PRO A 149 14.35 2.33 -3.02
CA PRO A 149 15.38 2.92 -3.85
C PRO A 149 15.50 2.17 -5.18
N ARG A 150 15.61 2.93 -6.29
CA ARG A 150 15.78 2.43 -7.65
C ARG A 150 14.61 1.59 -8.22
N HIS A 151 13.40 1.71 -7.66
CA HIS A 151 12.22 0.96 -8.12
C HIS A 151 11.97 1.12 -9.64
N ALA A 152 11.96 2.37 -10.12
CA ALA A 152 11.72 2.68 -11.53
C ALA A 152 12.82 2.10 -12.45
N GLU A 153 14.08 2.18 -12.01
CA GLU A 153 15.22 1.58 -12.68
C GLU A 153 15.08 0.06 -12.75
N SER A 154 14.67 -0.60 -11.67
CA SER A 154 14.43 -2.05 -11.68
C SER A 154 13.33 -2.45 -12.66
N ILE A 155 12.22 -1.71 -12.74
CA ILE A 155 11.17 -1.95 -13.73
C ILE A 155 11.71 -1.78 -15.17
N ARG A 156 12.47 -0.71 -15.41
CA ARG A 156 13.13 -0.48 -16.72
C ARG A 156 14.12 -1.57 -17.09
N THR A 157 14.92 -2.05 -16.13
CA THR A 157 15.86 -3.15 -16.36
C THR A 157 15.12 -4.44 -16.70
N ILE A 158 14.04 -4.77 -15.99
CA ILE A 158 13.23 -5.95 -16.32
C ILE A 158 12.63 -5.83 -17.73
N HIS A 159 12.09 -4.66 -18.07
CA HIS A 159 11.58 -4.39 -19.42
C HIS A 159 12.66 -4.57 -20.50
N ALA A 160 13.87 -4.05 -20.27
CA ALA A 160 15.00 -4.19 -21.18
C ALA A 160 15.44 -5.66 -21.34
N VAL A 161 15.51 -6.41 -20.24
CA VAL A 161 15.85 -7.84 -20.24
C VAL A 161 14.87 -8.65 -21.07
N LEU A 162 13.56 -8.41 -20.91
CA LEU A 162 12.53 -9.13 -21.65
C LEU A 162 12.52 -8.79 -23.15
N ASN A 163 12.76 -7.53 -23.50
CA ASN A 163 12.93 -7.12 -24.90
C ASN A 163 14.18 -7.75 -25.54
N ALA A 164 15.31 -7.80 -24.81
CA ALA A 164 16.52 -8.47 -25.27
C ALA A 164 16.27 -9.98 -25.49
N TYR A 165 15.56 -10.63 -24.56
CA TYR A 165 15.14 -12.02 -24.70
C TYR A 165 14.29 -12.25 -25.96
N LEU A 166 13.27 -11.42 -26.21
CA LEU A 166 12.43 -11.49 -27.42
C LEU A 166 13.22 -11.24 -28.72
N ALA A 167 14.28 -10.43 -28.66
CA ALA A 167 15.21 -10.21 -29.78
C ALA A 167 16.18 -11.39 -30.01
N GLY A 168 16.19 -12.40 -29.14
CA GLY A 168 17.08 -13.55 -29.21
C GLY A 168 18.51 -13.29 -28.68
N GLU A 169 18.70 -12.22 -27.91
CA GLU A 169 19.98 -11.93 -27.25
C GLU A 169 20.34 -13.06 -26.27
N PRO A 170 21.56 -13.63 -26.35
CA PRO A 170 22.02 -14.63 -25.39
C PRO A 170 22.04 -14.08 -23.96
N GLY A 171 21.55 -14.85 -22.99
CA GLY A 171 21.46 -14.41 -21.59
C GLY A 171 22.81 -13.95 -21.01
N GLN A 172 23.93 -14.52 -21.45
CA GLN A 172 25.28 -14.09 -21.03
C GLN A 172 25.58 -12.63 -21.42
N ASN A 173 25.12 -12.17 -22.58
CA ASN A 173 25.28 -10.78 -23.01
C ASN A 173 24.42 -9.84 -22.16
N VAL A 174 23.19 -10.26 -21.88
CA VAL A 174 22.27 -9.48 -21.05
C VAL A 174 22.76 -9.39 -19.60
N VAL A 175 23.31 -10.46 -19.04
CA VAL A 175 23.98 -10.45 -17.72
C VAL A 175 25.18 -9.50 -17.73
N LYS A 176 25.95 -9.44 -18.82
CA LYS A 176 27.06 -8.48 -18.94
C LYS A 176 26.58 -7.03 -18.97
N ALA A 177 25.42 -6.76 -19.58
CA ALA A 177 24.81 -5.42 -19.62
C ALA A 177 24.15 -5.04 -18.28
N HIS A 178 23.60 -6.00 -17.55
CA HIS A 178 22.86 -5.81 -16.29
C HIS A 178 23.33 -6.79 -15.20
N PRO A 179 24.59 -6.68 -14.74
CA PRO A 179 25.15 -7.62 -13.77
C PRO A 179 24.41 -7.64 -12.44
N GLU A 180 23.79 -6.52 -12.04
CA GLU A 180 22.96 -6.40 -10.85
C GLU A 180 21.69 -7.26 -10.91
N ALA A 181 21.23 -7.63 -12.11
CA ALA A 181 20.03 -8.42 -12.34
C ALA A 181 20.34 -9.88 -12.73
N ALA A 182 21.60 -10.33 -12.61
CA ALA A 182 22.05 -11.63 -13.11
C ALA A 182 21.19 -12.81 -12.64
N GLY A 183 20.82 -12.83 -11.35
CA GLY A 183 19.97 -13.88 -10.79
C GLY A 183 18.56 -13.90 -11.41
N PHE A 184 17.97 -12.73 -11.67
CA PHE A 184 16.68 -12.61 -12.34
C PHE A 184 16.76 -13.02 -13.82
N ILE A 185 17.81 -12.58 -14.53
CA ILE A 185 18.04 -12.90 -15.94
C ILE A 185 18.17 -14.41 -16.12
N ASN A 186 19.04 -15.05 -15.32
CA ASN A 186 19.27 -16.49 -15.42
C ASN A 186 17.97 -17.29 -15.24
N ARG A 187 17.18 -16.97 -14.21
CA ARG A 187 15.89 -17.65 -13.98
C ARG A 187 14.89 -17.40 -15.10
N SER A 188 14.78 -16.16 -15.57
CA SER A 188 13.83 -15.80 -16.63
C SER A 188 14.15 -16.52 -17.94
N TYR A 189 15.42 -16.56 -18.33
CA TYR A 189 15.88 -17.27 -19.53
C TYR A 189 15.72 -18.79 -19.39
N GLU A 190 15.97 -19.35 -18.20
CA GLU A 190 15.74 -20.76 -17.92
C GLU A 190 14.26 -21.13 -18.05
N TRP A 191 13.36 -20.34 -17.45
CA TRP A 191 11.92 -20.60 -17.49
C TRP A 191 11.32 -20.44 -18.88
N LEU A 192 11.72 -19.40 -19.61
CA LEU A 192 11.17 -19.11 -20.94
C LEU A 192 11.78 -19.99 -22.04
N GLY A 193 12.95 -20.60 -21.81
CA GLY A 193 13.65 -21.41 -22.81
C GLY A 193 14.15 -20.59 -24.00
N ALA A 194 14.52 -21.25 -25.10
CA ALA A 194 14.96 -20.53 -26.29
C ALA A 194 13.81 -19.73 -26.91
N VAL A 195 14.07 -18.50 -27.35
CA VAL A 195 13.03 -17.64 -27.95
C VAL A 195 12.35 -18.31 -29.15
N THR A 196 13.05 -19.19 -29.88
CA THR A 196 12.51 -19.95 -31.02
C THR A 196 11.46 -20.98 -30.61
N ASP A 197 11.48 -21.41 -29.35
CA ASP A 197 10.64 -22.48 -28.83
C ASP A 197 9.33 -21.94 -28.24
N LEU A 198 9.22 -20.61 -28.08
CA LEU A 198 7.99 -19.97 -27.64
C LEU A 198 6.85 -20.20 -28.65
N SER A 199 5.76 -20.75 -28.13
CA SER A 199 4.49 -20.84 -28.85
C SER A 199 3.93 -19.45 -29.18
N LYS A 200 3.00 -19.40 -30.14
CA LYS A 200 2.31 -18.15 -30.49
C LYS A 200 1.57 -17.54 -29.28
N VAL A 201 0.94 -18.39 -28.47
CA VAL A 201 0.23 -17.98 -27.25
C VAL A 201 1.20 -17.35 -26.25
N GLN A 202 2.34 -17.99 -25.95
CA GLN A 202 3.33 -17.45 -25.02
C GLN A 202 3.91 -16.10 -25.47
N ARG A 203 4.14 -15.91 -26.77
CA ARG A 203 4.56 -14.61 -27.31
C ARG A 203 3.51 -13.53 -27.06
N LYS A 204 2.24 -13.82 -27.32
CA LYS A 204 1.15 -12.87 -27.03
C LYS A 204 1.00 -12.57 -25.54
N MET A 205 1.22 -13.55 -24.67
CA MET A 205 1.23 -13.32 -23.23
C MET A 205 2.38 -12.40 -22.82
N LEU A 206 3.57 -12.53 -23.42
CA LEU A 206 4.68 -11.59 -23.21
C LEU A 206 4.32 -10.20 -23.72
N ASP A 207 3.72 -10.07 -24.91
CA ASP A 207 3.25 -8.78 -25.44
C ASP A 207 2.24 -8.11 -24.49
N ARG A 208 1.27 -8.90 -24.00
CA ARG A 208 0.26 -8.45 -23.03
C ARG A 208 0.89 -8.01 -21.71
N MET A 209 1.91 -8.72 -21.25
CA MET A 209 2.67 -8.37 -20.06
C MET A 209 3.46 -7.07 -20.28
N LEU A 210 4.19 -6.93 -21.39
CA LEU A 210 4.99 -5.74 -21.72
C LEU A 210 4.13 -4.49 -21.84
N LEU A 211 2.89 -4.61 -22.31
CA LEU A 211 1.93 -3.50 -22.31
C LEU A 211 1.68 -2.91 -20.90
N THR A 212 1.73 -3.75 -19.85
CA THR A 212 1.63 -3.27 -18.46
C THR A 212 2.88 -2.51 -18.00
N PHE A 213 4.06 -2.85 -18.53
CA PHE A 213 5.30 -2.14 -18.22
C PHE A 213 5.30 -0.72 -18.77
N ASP A 214 4.72 -0.49 -19.95
CA ASP A 214 4.55 0.87 -20.48
C ASP A 214 3.77 1.76 -19.52
N PHE A 215 2.72 1.21 -18.90
CA PHE A 215 1.95 1.88 -17.87
C PHE A 215 2.80 2.14 -16.61
N PHE A 216 3.51 1.13 -16.08
CA PHE A 216 4.34 1.30 -14.88
C PHE A 216 5.51 2.27 -15.07
N ILE A 217 6.16 2.25 -16.23
CA ILE A 217 7.29 3.13 -16.53
C ILE A 217 6.82 4.59 -16.60
N LYS A 218 5.64 4.84 -17.18
CA LYS A 218 5.03 6.18 -17.22
C LYS A 218 4.51 6.62 -15.85
N LEU A 219 3.89 5.72 -15.08
CA LEU A 219 3.42 6.00 -13.71
C LEU A 219 4.60 6.35 -12.77
N ASN A 220 5.73 5.66 -12.92
CA ASN A 220 6.94 5.89 -12.12
C ASN A 220 7.77 7.10 -12.59
N TYR A 221 7.28 7.90 -13.53
CA TYR A 221 7.86 9.21 -13.83
C TYR A 221 7.47 10.19 -12.72
N THR A 222 8.07 10.01 -11.54
CA THR A 222 8.04 11.03 -10.50
C THR A 222 8.87 12.19 -11.04
N GLY A 223 8.26 13.37 -11.20
CA GLY A 223 8.84 14.61 -11.77
C GLY A 223 10.04 15.15 -11.00
N THR A 224 11.09 14.34 -10.89
CA THR A 224 12.39 14.63 -10.30
C THR A 224 13.33 15.27 -11.31
N ASP A 225 12.85 15.50 -12.55
CA ASP A 225 13.50 16.42 -13.46
C ASP A 225 13.24 17.85 -12.97
N PRO A 226 14.26 18.62 -12.53
CA PRO A 226 14.10 19.98 -12.02
C PRO A 226 13.49 20.96 -13.04
N GLN A 227 13.28 20.53 -14.28
CA GLN A 227 12.70 21.32 -15.36
C GLN A 227 11.19 21.14 -15.58
N SER A 228 10.49 20.22 -14.90
CA SER A 228 9.02 20.17 -15.00
C SER A 228 8.39 21.23 -14.09
N SER A 229 8.59 22.49 -14.45
CA SER A 229 7.96 23.64 -13.80
C SER A 229 6.44 23.55 -13.95
N LEU A 230 5.77 23.61 -12.80
CA LEU A 230 4.41 24.10 -12.58
C LEU A 230 3.93 25.05 -13.69
N ASP A 231 3.16 24.51 -14.65
CA ASP A 231 2.04 25.18 -15.35
C ASP A 231 1.44 24.19 -16.36
N GLY A 232 0.20 23.74 -16.12
CA GLY A 232 -0.63 23.00 -17.08
C GLY A 232 -0.22 21.55 -17.46
N SER A 233 1.04 21.13 -17.25
CA SER A 233 1.53 19.82 -17.73
C SER A 233 1.04 18.63 -16.88
N ALA A 234 1.01 18.75 -15.55
CA ALA A 234 0.67 17.62 -14.66
C ALA A 234 -0.75 17.08 -14.88
N LEU A 235 -1.71 17.94 -15.21
CA LEU A 235 -3.08 17.52 -15.53
C LEU A 235 -3.15 16.82 -16.90
N GLN A 236 -2.32 17.24 -17.87
CA GLN A 236 -2.20 16.55 -19.15
C GLN A 236 -1.53 15.18 -18.99
N ASP A 237 -0.51 15.10 -18.13
CA ASP A 237 0.18 13.85 -17.79
C ASP A 237 -0.76 12.86 -17.09
N MET A 238 -1.59 13.33 -16.15
CA MET A 238 -2.63 12.52 -15.52
C MET A 238 -3.68 12.03 -16.52
N LYS A 239 -4.18 12.88 -17.42
CA LYS A 239 -5.14 12.47 -18.46
C LYS A 239 -4.52 11.45 -19.43
N ALA A 240 -3.24 11.63 -19.79
CA ALA A 240 -2.53 10.68 -20.64
C ALA A 240 -2.33 9.33 -19.95
N LEU A 241 -2.03 9.35 -18.65
CA LEU A 241 -1.91 8.15 -17.83
C LEU A 241 -3.28 7.44 -17.67
N GLU A 242 -4.36 8.19 -17.43
CA GLU A 242 -5.71 7.65 -17.36
C GLU A 242 -6.14 7.01 -18.69
N ALA A 243 -5.88 7.69 -19.82
CA ALA A 243 -6.14 7.16 -21.15
C ALA A 243 -5.35 5.87 -21.40
N LEU A 244 -4.09 5.81 -20.99
CA LEU A 244 -3.29 4.60 -21.05
C LEU A 244 -3.84 3.49 -20.15
N GLY A 245 -4.25 3.82 -18.92
CA GLY A 245 -4.89 2.87 -18.01
C GLY A 245 -6.15 2.26 -18.63
N LYS A 246 -7.00 3.09 -19.27
CA LYS A 246 -8.18 2.63 -20.00
C LYS A 246 -7.81 1.69 -21.15
N ASP A 247 -6.88 2.09 -22.01
CA ASP A 247 -6.40 1.28 -23.14
C ASP A 247 -5.81 -0.08 -22.71
N VAL A 248 -5.14 -0.14 -21.56
CA VAL A 248 -4.47 -1.36 -21.09
C VAL A 248 -5.39 -2.28 -20.27
N PHE A 249 -6.38 -1.74 -19.55
CA PHE A 249 -7.14 -2.52 -18.55
C PHE A 249 -8.66 -2.48 -18.69
N TYR A 250 -9.26 -1.44 -19.25
CA TYR A 250 -10.70 -1.20 -19.09
C TYR A 250 -11.49 -1.03 -20.40
N ASP A 251 -10.88 -0.50 -21.44
CA ASP A 251 -11.56 -0.27 -22.73
C ASP A 251 -11.70 -1.60 -23.49
N GLU A 252 -12.93 -1.97 -23.83
CA GLU A 252 -13.23 -3.19 -24.62
C GLU A 252 -12.52 -3.20 -25.98
N ASN A 253 -12.20 -2.03 -26.53
CA ASN A 253 -11.43 -1.86 -27.76
C ASN A 253 -9.97 -1.48 -27.51
N GLY A 254 -9.56 -1.44 -26.23
CA GLY A 254 -8.20 -1.15 -25.81
C GLY A 254 -7.24 -2.30 -26.12
N ARG A 255 -5.97 -1.97 -26.32
CA ARG A 255 -4.92 -2.94 -26.68
C ARG A 255 -4.84 -4.12 -25.71
N GLY A 256 -5.09 -3.89 -24.42
CA GLY A 256 -5.05 -4.95 -23.40
C GLY A 256 -6.12 -6.02 -23.63
N LEU A 257 -7.39 -5.61 -23.70
CA LEU A 257 -8.51 -6.52 -23.88
C LEU A 257 -8.53 -7.18 -25.27
N CYS A 258 -8.02 -6.50 -26.31
CA CYS A 258 -7.81 -7.12 -27.62
C CYS A 258 -6.79 -8.27 -27.55
N LEU A 259 -5.64 -8.06 -26.89
CA LEU A 259 -4.65 -9.13 -26.70
C LEU A 259 -5.21 -10.28 -25.86
N ASP A 260 -5.97 -9.98 -24.81
CA ASP A 260 -6.63 -11.00 -24.00
C ASP A 260 -7.61 -11.84 -24.84
N ALA A 261 -8.38 -11.23 -25.74
CA ALA A 261 -9.26 -11.95 -26.67
C ALA A 261 -8.48 -12.83 -27.67
N GLU A 262 -7.39 -12.32 -28.24
CA GLU A 262 -6.52 -13.08 -29.16
C GLU A 262 -5.83 -14.27 -28.48
N ILE A 263 -5.39 -14.09 -27.24
CA ILE A 263 -4.81 -15.17 -26.42
C ILE A 263 -5.86 -16.24 -26.16
N ALA A 264 -7.06 -15.83 -25.74
CA ALA A 264 -8.14 -16.76 -25.43
C ALA A 264 -8.55 -17.60 -26.65
N ASP A 265 -8.71 -16.97 -27.81
CA ASP A 265 -9.03 -17.64 -29.08
C ASP A 265 -7.93 -18.65 -29.46
N GLN A 266 -6.67 -18.23 -29.48
CA GLN A 266 -5.56 -19.10 -29.89
C GLN A 266 -5.31 -20.27 -28.94
N ALA A 267 -5.56 -20.09 -27.65
CA ALA A 267 -5.38 -21.12 -26.63
C ALA A 267 -6.64 -22.00 -26.44
N GLY A 268 -7.77 -21.64 -27.07
CA GLY A 268 -9.06 -22.29 -26.85
C GLY A 268 -9.49 -22.19 -25.38
N LEU A 269 -9.29 -21.01 -24.78
CA LEU A 269 -9.71 -20.66 -23.43
C LEU A 269 -11.03 -19.88 -23.47
N PRO A 270 -11.80 -19.87 -22.37
CA PRO A 270 -12.87 -18.91 -22.19
C PRO A 270 -12.32 -17.47 -22.15
N LYS A 271 -13.23 -16.48 -22.22
CA LYS A 271 -12.88 -15.06 -22.10
C LYS A 271 -12.01 -14.86 -20.86
N ILE A 272 -10.80 -14.33 -21.05
CA ILE A 272 -9.89 -13.97 -19.96
C ILE A 272 -10.53 -12.84 -19.14
N ARG A 273 -10.55 -13.03 -17.83
CA ARG A 273 -11.13 -12.09 -16.87
C ARG A 273 -10.12 -11.77 -15.79
N PRO A 274 -9.98 -10.51 -15.37
CA PRO A 274 -9.13 -10.20 -14.24
C PRO A 274 -9.64 -10.90 -12.97
N GLU A 275 -8.75 -11.23 -12.04
CA GLU A 275 -9.03 -12.01 -10.82
C GLU A 275 -10.05 -11.35 -9.87
N TRP A 276 -10.21 -10.02 -9.98
CA TRP A 276 -11.19 -9.26 -9.23
C TRP A 276 -12.59 -9.30 -9.83
N ASP A 277 -12.75 -9.75 -11.08
CA ASP A 277 -14.08 -9.99 -11.69
C ASP A 277 -14.71 -11.21 -11.01
N PRO A 278 -15.91 -11.10 -10.41
CA PRO A 278 -16.59 -12.25 -9.80
C PRO A 278 -16.71 -13.48 -10.72
N ALA A 279 -16.89 -13.26 -12.03
CA ALA A 279 -17.02 -14.32 -13.02
C ALA A 279 -15.70 -15.08 -13.30
N TYR A 280 -14.54 -14.57 -12.83
CA TYR A 280 -13.26 -15.27 -12.92
C TYR A 280 -13.33 -16.63 -12.22
N ARG A 281 -13.87 -16.67 -10.98
CA ARG A 281 -13.93 -17.92 -10.19
C ARG A 281 -14.88 -18.94 -10.80
N GLU A 282 -16.04 -18.47 -11.25
CA GLU A 282 -17.04 -19.31 -11.93
C GLU A 282 -16.43 -19.98 -13.17
N THR A 283 -15.79 -19.18 -14.03
CA THR A 283 -15.12 -19.67 -15.24
C THR A 283 -14.00 -20.65 -14.91
N LEU A 284 -13.21 -20.36 -13.87
CA LEU A 284 -12.09 -21.21 -13.45
C LEU A 284 -12.56 -22.59 -12.95
N ASP A 285 -13.66 -22.64 -12.21
CA ASP A 285 -14.20 -23.88 -11.66
C ASP A 285 -14.86 -24.77 -12.72
N GLU A 286 -15.31 -24.20 -13.83
CA GLU A 286 -15.84 -24.93 -14.99
C GLU A 286 -14.75 -25.60 -15.84
N LEU A 287 -13.50 -25.12 -15.75
CA LEU A 287 -12.36 -25.68 -16.49
C LEU A 287 -11.89 -27.02 -15.89
N LYS A 288 -12.27 -28.11 -16.57
CA LYS A 288 -11.88 -29.48 -16.18
C LYS A 288 -10.47 -29.88 -16.60
N ASP A 289 -9.97 -29.28 -17.67
CA ASP A 289 -8.60 -29.54 -18.16
C ASP A 289 -7.61 -28.76 -17.31
N THR A 290 -6.74 -29.47 -16.59
CA THR A 290 -5.77 -28.87 -15.67
C THR A 290 -4.80 -27.92 -16.38
N GLN A 291 -4.34 -28.24 -17.60
CA GLN A 291 -3.42 -27.38 -18.34
C GLN A 291 -4.11 -26.09 -18.80
N LYS A 292 -5.33 -26.20 -19.30
CA LYS A 292 -6.13 -25.00 -19.65
C LYS A 292 -6.46 -24.16 -18.41
N ARG A 293 -6.70 -24.80 -17.27
CA ARG A 293 -6.92 -24.13 -15.99
C ARG A 293 -5.68 -23.32 -15.58
N GLU A 294 -4.50 -23.92 -15.56
CA GLU A 294 -3.25 -23.24 -15.20
C GLU A 294 -2.91 -22.10 -16.19
N LEU A 295 -3.13 -22.31 -17.49
CA LEU A 295 -2.93 -21.28 -18.50
C LEU A 295 -3.93 -20.13 -18.33
N TYR A 296 -5.20 -20.43 -18.08
CA TYR A 296 -6.24 -19.44 -17.81
C TYR A 296 -5.91 -18.60 -16.57
N GLU A 297 -5.50 -19.24 -15.47
CA GLU A 297 -5.03 -18.53 -14.27
C GLU A 297 -3.87 -17.58 -14.60
N THR A 298 -2.89 -18.04 -15.37
CA THR A 298 -1.75 -17.21 -15.79
C THR A 298 -2.20 -16.00 -16.60
N CYS A 299 -3.08 -16.19 -17.58
CA CYS A 299 -3.59 -15.10 -18.41
C CYS A 299 -4.41 -14.10 -17.58
N CYS A 300 -5.27 -14.60 -16.70
CA CYS A 300 -6.10 -13.77 -15.81
C CYS A 300 -5.23 -12.97 -14.82
N ALA A 301 -4.14 -13.55 -14.32
CA ALA A 301 -3.19 -12.85 -13.47
C ALA A 301 -2.47 -11.71 -14.20
N ILE A 302 -2.13 -11.87 -15.50
CA ILE A 302 -1.55 -10.80 -16.32
C ILE A 302 -2.61 -9.73 -16.62
N ALA A 303 -3.84 -10.14 -16.99
CA ALA A 303 -4.95 -9.24 -17.31
C ALA A 303 -5.40 -8.40 -16.12
N SER A 304 -5.34 -8.97 -14.91
CA SER A 304 -5.53 -8.23 -13.65
C SER A 304 -4.55 -7.07 -13.50
N GLY A 305 -3.41 -7.16 -14.17
CA GLY A 305 -2.26 -6.30 -13.94
C GLY A 305 -1.80 -6.40 -12.49
N ILE A 306 -1.16 -5.33 -12.02
CA ILE A 306 -0.94 -5.15 -10.59
C ILE A 306 -2.22 -4.50 -10.07
N HIS A 307 -3.07 -5.31 -9.44
CA HIS A 307 -4.36 -4.92 -8.88
C HIS A 307 -4.36 -3.47 -8.37
N THR A 308 -5.33 -2.68 -8.86
CA THR A 308 -5.58 -1.24 -8.57
C THR A 308 -4.70 -0.19 -9.26
N ALA A 309 -3.66 -0.53 -10.03
CA ALA A 309 -2.77 0.46 -10.68
C ALA A 309 -2.16 1.51 -9.72
N SER A 310 -2.41 1.39 -8.42
CA SER A 310 -1.53 1.83 -7.37
C SER A 310 -0.25 1.04 -7.59
N ASP A 311 0.86 1.75 -7.65
CA ASP A 311 2.22 1.27 -7.49
C ASP A 311 2.42 0.50 -6.16
N CYS A 312 1.45 -0.25 -5.62
CA CYS A 312 1.51 -0.79 -4.28
C CYS A 312 2.75 -1.69 -4.17
N HIS A 313 3.79 -1.09 -3.58
CA HIS A 313 5.20 -1.39 -3.82
C HIS A 313 5.64 -2.78 -3.33
N HIS A 314 4.71 -3.55 -2.78
CA HIS A 314 4.99 -4.74 -1.99
C HIS A 314 4.87 -6.05 -2.75
N ASN A 315 4.15 -6.08 -3.89
CA ASN A 315 3.97 -7.31 -4.68
C ASN A 315 4.31 -7.18 -6.17
N THR A 316 4.60 -6.00 -6.69
CA THR A 316 4.89 -5.75 -8.11
C THR A 316 5.90 -6.73 -8.70
N PHE A 317 7.11 -6.79 -8.14
CA PHE A 317 8.16 -7.67 -8.65
C PHE A 317 7.83 -9.16 -8.47
N ARG A 318 7.03 -9.50 -7.45
CA ARG A 318 6.53 -10.86 -7.27
C ARG A 318 5.56 -11.25 -8.37
N TYR A 319 4.61 -10.38 -8.72
CA TYR A 319 3.67 -10.66 -9.80
C TYR A 319 4.39 -10.80 -11.13
N ILE A 320 5.31 -9.87 -11.45
CA ILE A 320 6.15 -9.94 -12.65
C ILE A 320 6.91 -11.26 -12.72
N GLU A 321 7.56 -11.68 -11.63
CA GLU A 321 8.30 -12.94 -11.60
C GLU A 321 7.39 -14.16 -11.82
N ASN A 322 6.22 -14.17 -11.18
CA ASN A 322 5.23 -15.24 -11.35
C ASN A 322 4.65 -15.27 -12.78
N TRP A 323 4.44 -14.11 -13.42
CA TRP A 323 3.98 -14.04 -14.81
C TRP A 323 5.01 -14.62 -15.77
N ILE A 324 6.29 -14.24 -15.63
CA ILE A 324 7.37 -14.79 -16.46
C ILE A 324 7.48 -16.30 -16.29
N HIS A 325 7.46 -16.78 -15.04
CA HIS A 325 7.47 -18.21 -14.75
C HIS A 325 6.24 -18.92 -15.32
N GLY A 326 5.04 -18.34 -15.17
CA GLY A 326 3.79 -18.88 -15.71
C GLY A 326 3.77 -18.97 -17.22
N ILE A 327 4.28 -17.95 -17.92
CA ILE A 327 4.44 -17.95 -19.37
C ILE A 327 5.40 -19.06 -19.80
N GLY A 328 6.56 -19.17 -19.14
CA GLY A 328 7.59 -20.13 -19.54
C GLY A 328 7.25 -21.59 -19.23
N THR A 329 6.66 -21.84 -18.06
CA THR A 329 6.48 -23.18 -17.50
C THR A 329 5.02 -23.68 -17.52
N GLY A 330 4.07 -22.80 -17.82
CA GLY A 330 2.64 -23.07 -17.73
C GLY A 330 2.07 -22.98 -16.31
N ARG A 331 2.86 -22.62 -15.28
CA ARG A 331 2.42 -22.58 -13.88
C ARG A 331 2.78 -21.27 -13.20
N LEU A 332 1.83 -20.60 -12.54
CA LEU A 332 2.13 -19.35 -11.82
C LEU A 332 3.02 -19.55 -10.57
N GLY A 333 2.90 -20.70 -9.90
CA GLY A 333 3.64 -20.98 -8.67
C GLY A 333 5.10 -21.34 -8.94
N ILE A 334 6.03 -20.58 -8.36
CA ILE A 334 7.48 -20.83 -8.43
C ILE A 334 7.89 -21.80 -7.30
N PRO A 335 8.29 -23.06 -7.57
CA PRO A 335 8.54 -24.06 -6.53
C PRO A 335 9.70 -23.73 -5.59
N THR A 336 10.69 -23.00 -6.08
CA THR A 336 11.87 -22.60 -5.29
C THR A 336 11.58 -21.45 -4.33
N ARG A 337 10.41 -20.81 -4.45
CA ARG A 337 10.04 -19.69 -3.59
C ARG A 337 9.44 -20.22 -2.29
N LYS A 338 10.00 -19.79 -1.16
CA LYS A 338 9.42 -20.09 0.16
C LYS A 338 8.08 -19.37 0.29
N ALA A 339 6.99 -20.14 0.35
CA ALA A 339 5.66 -19.58 0.56
C ALA A 339 5.60 -18.76 1.85
N GLN A 340 4.88 -17.63 1.79
CA GLN A 340 4.58 -16.76 2.94
C GLN A 340 5.80 -16.14 3.66
N SER A 341 7.02 -16.21 3.12
CA SER A 341 8.22 -15.65 3.79
C SER A 341 8.07 -14.16 4.14
N GLU A 342 7.58 -13.35 3.20
CA GLU A 342 7.36 -11.92 3.41
C GLU A 342 6.20 -11.65 4.37
N LYS A 343 5.12 -12.44 4.30
CA LYS A 343 4.00 -12.35 5.26
C LYS A 343 4.49 -12.64 6.68
N GLN A 344 5.34 -13.65 6.87
CA GLN A 344 5.91 -13.98 8.18
C GLN A 344 6.84 -12.88 8.67
N ARG A 345 7.79 -12.42 7.83
CA ARG A 345 8.70 -11.32 8.14
C ARG A 345 7.92 -10.07 8.56
N LEU A 346 6.91 -9.69 7.78
CA LEU A 346 6.07 -8.53 8.04
C LEU A 346 5.33 -8.66 9.38
N GLY A 347 4.68 -9.80 9.61
CA GLY A 347 3.97 -10.06 10.86
C GLY A 347 4.88 -9.94 12.09
N HIS A 348 6.09 -10.51 12.05
CA HIS A 348 7.05 -10.41 13.14
C HIS A 348 7.49 -8.97 13.43
N MET A 349 7.74 -8.17 12.39
CA MET A 349 8.08 -6.75 12.55
C MET A 349 6.92 -5.94 13.12
N LEU A 350 5.72 -6.10 12.57
CA LEU A 350 4.50 -5.42 13.03
C LEU A 350 4.21 -5.74 14.48
N PHE A 351 4.36 -7.02 14.87
CA PHE A 351 4.23 -7.45 16.26
C PHE A 351 5.20 -6.71 17.18
N GLY A 352 6.48 -6.62 16.82
CA GLY A 352 7.47 -5.93 17.63
C GLY A 352 7.20 -4.42 17.77
N TYR A 353 6.78 -3.74 16.70
CA TYR A 353 6.40 -2.32 16.78
C TYR A 353 5.13 -2.11 17.60
N ALA A 354 4.08 -2.92 17.36
CA ALA A 354 2.81 -2.84 18.08
C ALA A 354 3.00 -3.11 19.58
N LEU A 355 3.75 -4.15 19.94
CA LEU A 355 4.06 -4.47 21.33
C LEU A 355 4.89 -3.37 21.99
N GLY A 356 5.91 -2.84 21.29
CA GLY A 356 6.71 -1.72 21.79
C GLY A 356 5.86 -0.48 22.05
N LEU A 357 4.96 -0.13 21.13
CA LEU A 357 4.04 1.01 21.28
C LEU A 357 3.04 0.80 22.41
N ASP A 358 2.42 -0.38 22.50
CA ASP A 358 1.48 -0.73 23.56
C ASP A 358 2.12 -0.56 24.94
N ARG A 359 3.32 -1.12 25.13
CA ARG A 359 4.03 -1.06 26.41
C ARG A 359 4.57 0.34 26.74
N TRP A 360 4.99 1.10 25.73
CA TRP A 360 5.35 2.50 25.91
C TRP A 360 4.15 3.37 26.31
N LEU A 361 2.97 3.13 25.71
CA LEU A 361 1.71 3.79 26.06
C LEU A 361 1.25 3.43 27.49
N MET A 362 1.60 2.23 27.96
CA MET A 362 1.41 1.76 29.33
C MET A 362 2.45 2.29 30.33
N ARG A 363 3.46 3.03 29.88
CA ARG A 363 4.60 3.51 30.69
C ARG A 363 5.44 2.38 31.29
N VAL A 364 5.46 1.20 30.65
CA VAL A 364 6.32 0.10 31.07
C VAL A 364 7.76 0.41 30.65
N PRO A 365 8.75 0.39 31.57
CA PRO A 365 10.15 0.50 31.18
C PRO A 365 10.57 -0.63 30.25
N MET A 366 11.31 -0.29 29.19
CA MET A 366 11.74 -1.24 28.15
C MET A 366 12.45 -2.47 28.72
N GLN A 367 13.25 -2.30 29.78
CA GLN A 367 14.02 -3.37 30.39
C GLN A 367 13.12 -4.47 30.95
N PHE A 368 11.99 -4.11 31.58
CA PHE A 368 11.05 -5.10 32.11
C PHE A 368 10.36 -5.86 30.98
N LEU A 369 9.93 -5.17 29.93
CA LEU A 369 9.39 -5.83 28.74
C LEU A 369 10.39 -6.84 28.14
N LEU A 370 11.66 -6.46 28.01
CA LEU A 370 12.68 -7.37 27.45
C LEU A 370 13.01 -8.53 28.40
N LEU A 371 12.95 -8.34 29.71
CA LEU A 371 13.10 -9.43 30.69
C LEU A 371 11.93 -10.41 30.58
N ASP A 372 10.69 -9.91 30.53
CA ASP A 372 9.49 -10.73 30.40
C ASP A 372 9.51 -11.54 29.11
N LEU A 373 9.89 -10.92 27.99
CA LEU A 373 10.06 -11.61 26.70
C LEU A 373 11.16 -12.68 26.72
N GLY A 374 12.17 -12.54 27.60
CA GLY A 374 13.20 -13.56 27.80
C GLY A 374 12.68 -14.89 28.35
N HIS A 375 11.43 -14.90 28.84
CA HIS A 375 10.76 -16.10 29.35
C HIS A 375 9.78 -16.73 28.33
N SER A 376 9.68 -16.19 27.12
CA SER A 376 8.74 -16.66 26.09
C SER A 376 9.46 -17.02 24.78
N ASP A 377 9.20 -18.23 24.27
CA ASP A 377 9.68 -18.64 22.93
C ASP A 377 8.65 -18.30 21.85
N LEU A 378 8.72 -17.07 21.36
CA LEU A 378 7.85 -16.58 20.29
C LEU A 378 8.12 -17.24 18.92
N GLY A 379 9.27 -17.93 18.76
CA GLY A 379 9.77 -18.41 17.46
C GLY A 379 10.33 -17.31 16.56
N PHE A 380 10.47 -16.08 17.07
CA PHE A 380 11.14 -14.94 16.45
C PHE A 380 11.54 -13.92 17.53
N ASP A 381 12.43 -12.98 17.20
CA ASP A 381 12.90 -11.95 18.15
C ASP A 381 12.31 -10.56 17.79
N PRO A 382 11.35 -10.02 18.56
CA PRO A 382 10.79 -8.69 18.35
C PRO A 382 11.67 -7.54 18.90
N ARG A 383 12.79 -7.86 19.59
CA ARG A 383 13.59 -6.90 20.36
C ARG A 383 13.99 -5.67 19.56
N ASN A 384 14.47 -5.84 18.33
CA ASN A 384 14.96 -4.71 17.54
C ASN A 384 13.87 -3.67 17.26
N ASN A 385 12.64 -4.11 16.98
CA ASN A 385 11.51 -3.22 16.74
C ASN A 385 11.07 -2.51 18.04
N ILE A 386 11.05 -3.23 19.17
CA ILE A 386 10.77 -2.66 20.49
C ILE A 386 11.82 -1.59 20.84
N LEU A 387 13.11 -1.89 20.69
CA LEU A 387 14.21 -0.96 20.94
C LEU A 387 14.05 0.33 20.13
N ARG A 388 13.65 0.22 18.85
CA ARG A 388 13.41 1.37 17.98
C ARG A 388 12.27 2.26 18.49
N VAL A 389 11.15 1.66 18.94
CA VAL A 389 10.03 2.43 19.53
C VAL A 389 10.51 3.25 20.73
N TYR A 390 11.14 2.60 21.70
CA TYR A 390 11.60 3.27 22.91
C TYR A 390 12.73 4.28 22.64
N ALA A 391 13.66 3.97 21.75
CA ALA A 391 14.76 4.87 21.40
C ALA A 391 14.26 6.12 20.66
N CYS A 392 13.30 5.96 19.75
CA CYS A 392 12.76 7.10 18.99
C CYS A 392 11.84 7.94 19.86
N LEU A 393 10.91 7.33 20.58
CA LEU A 393 9.96 8.06 21.42
C LEU A 393 10.60 8.58 22.71
N GLY A 394 11.63 7.95 23.27
CA GLY A 394 12.22 8.38 24.54
C GLY A 394 11.25 8.31 25.74
N GLU A 395 11.68 8.84 26.89
CA GLU A 395 10.95 8.73 28.16
C GLU A 395 9.95 9.87 28.40
N GLU A 396 10.23 11.07 27.87
CA GLU A 396 9.34 12.21 28.02
C GLU A 396 8.06 11.97 27.22
N VAL A 397 6.91 12.08 27.90
CA VAL A 397 5.62 11.92 27.25
C VAL A 397 4.70 13.10 27.48
N THR A 398 4.31 13.72 26.37
CA THR A 398 3.27 14.74 26.27
C THR A 398 1.96 14.12 25.77
N ASP A 399 0.84 14.80 26.00
CA ASP A 399 -0.47 14.30 25.57
C ASP A 399 -0.56 14.15 24.03
N ILE A 400 0.01 15.10 23.29
CA ILE A 400 0.08 15.05 21.82
C ILE A 400 0.88 13.82 21.35
N LYS A 401 2.03 13.59 21.97
CA LYS A 401 2.91 12.46 21.62
C LYS A 401 2.24 11.13 21.94
N GLN A 402 1.56 11.05 23.08
CA GLN A 402 0.78 9.87 23.46
C GLN A 402 -0.35 9.60 22.47
N TRP A 403 -1.10 10.63 22.06
CA TRP A 403 -2.17 10.50 21.08
C TRP A 403 -1.65 10.07 19.71
N LEU A 404 -0.56 10.65 19.21
CA LEU A 404 0.02 10.25 17.93
C LEU A 404 0.60 8.82 17.98
N ALA A 405 1.25 8.43 19.07
CA ALA A 405 1.74 7.06 19.26
C ALA A 405 0.58 6.05 19.30
N ALA A 406 -0.53 6.39 19.96
CA ALA A 406 -1.76 5.60 19.96
C ALA A 406 -2.38 5.47 18.56
N CYS A 407 -2.37 6.56 17.79
CA CYS A 407 -2.81 6.56 16.39
C CYS A 407 -1.95 5.64 15.51
N LEU A 408 -0.63 5.66 15.69
CA LEU A 408 0.29 4.78 14.98
C LEU A 408 0.08 3.32 15.39
N TRP A 409 -0.04 3.04 16.70
CA TRP A 409 -0.35 1.71 17.21
C TRP A 409 -1.64 1.17 16.57
N TYR A 410 -2.71 1.97 16.55
CA TYR A 410 -3.99 1.57 15.96
C TYR A 410 -3.82 1.20 14.48
N ASN A 411 -3.10 2.02 13.71
CA ASN A 411 -2.88 1.72 12.30
C ASN A 411 -2.04 0.44 12.11
N LEU A 412 -0.98 0.22 12.90
CA LEU A 412 -0.19 -1.02 12.79
C LEU A 412 -0.99 -2.27 13.17
N VAL A 413 -1.93 -2.16 14.11
CA VAL A 413 -2.71 -3.30 14.60
C VAL A 413 -3.95 -3.58 13.74
N HIS A 414 -4.75 -2.56 13.45
CA HIS A 414 -6.12 -2.71 12.92
C HIS A 414 -6.25 -2.47 11.41
N ASN A 415 -5.18 -2.09 10.72
CA ASN A 415 -5.22 -1.87 9.27
C ASN A 415 -5.52 -3.17 8.51
N GLN A 416 -6.64 -3.21 7.77
CA GLN A 416 -7.12 -4.44 7.13
C GLN A 416 -6.27 -4.89 5.93
N GLN A 417 -5.51 -3.98 5.30
CA GLN A 417 -4.72 -4.29 4.10
C GLN A 417 -3.33 -4.86 4.40
N GLY A 418 -2.86 -4.77 5.65
CA GLY A 418 -1.55 -5.33 6.00
C GLY A 418 -1.16 -5.18 7.46
N GLY A 419 -2.07 -4.72 8.32
CA GLY A 419 -1.83 -4.59 9.75
C GLY A 419 -1.79 -5.96 10.42
N LEU A 420 -1.48 -5.95 11.71
CA LEU A 420 -1.29 -7.17 12.49
C LEU A 420 -2.56 -8.04 12.54
N ILE A 421 -3.75 -7.44 12.39
CA ILE A 421 -5.05 -8.14 12.27
C ILE A 421 -5.07 -9.19 11.15
N SER A 422 -4.25 -9.03 10.11
CA SER A 422 -4.13 -9.98 8.99
C SER A 422 -3.16 -11.16 9.29
N HIS A 423 -2.59 -11.20 10.50
CA HIS A 423 -1.65 -12.22 11.00
C HIS A 423 -2.22 -12.95 12.22
N THR A 424 -3.45 -13.45 12.10
CA THR A 424 -4.21 -14.14 13.17
C THR A 424 -3.42 -15.26 13.86
N ASP A 425 -2.72 -16.10 13.10
CA ASP A 425 -1.96 -17.24 13.64
C ASP A 425 -0.77 -16.79 14.50
N LEU A 426 -0.20 -15.63 14.18
CA LEU A 426 0.86 -15.03 14.98
C LEU A 426 0.28 -14.46 16.28
N ILE A 427 -0.79 -13.66 16.18
CA ILE A 427 -1.46 -13.06 17.34
C ILE A 427 -1.90 -14.15 18.32
N GLN A 428 -2.57 -15.20 17.83
CA GLN A 428 -3.08 -16.26 18.68
C GLN A 428 -1.95 -17.00 19.40
N ARG A 429 -0.87 -17.35 18.67
CA ARG A 429 0.30 -18.00 19.27
C ARG A 429 0.95 -17.17 20.36
N CYS A 430 1.11 -15.85 20.14
CA CYS A 430 1.66 -14.96 21.16
C CYS A 430 0.73 -14.86 22.38
N LYS A 431 -0.59 -14.80 22.14
CA LYS A 431 -1.61 -14.79 23.20
C LYS A 431 -1.58 -16.07 24.03
N ASP A 432 -1.41 -17.23 23.41
CA ASP A 432 -1.28 -18.52 24.11
C ASP A 432 -0.03 -18.58 25.00
N GLN A 433 0.97 -17.75 24.72
CA GLN A 433 2.16 -17.55 25.55
C GLN A 433 2.01 -16.41 26.57
N GLY A 434 0.81 -15.86 26.73
CA GLY A 434 0.52 -14.77 27.68
C GLY A 434 0.94 -13.39 27.21
N ILE A 435 1.35 -13.21 25.95
CA ILE A 435 1.77 -11.91 25.41
C ILE A 435 0.66 -11.34 24.53
N THR A 436 0.14 -10.17 24.93
CA THR A 436 -0.91 -9.49 24.18
C THR A 436 -0.51 -8.06 23.79
N ILE A 437 -0.99 -7.62 22.63
CA ILE A 437 -0.73 -6.30 22.02
C ILE A 437 -1.86 -5.29 22.27
N HIS A 438 -2.78 -5.58 23.20
CA HIS A 438 -3.97 -4.78 23.49
C HIS A 438 -4.07 -4.35 24.96
N GLU A 439 -3.07 -4.62 25.79
CA GLU A 439 -3.12 -4.32 27.23
C GLU A 439 -3.32 -2.84 27.50
N TRP A 440 -2.75 -1.97 26.67
CA TRP A 440 -2.99 -0.54 26.76
C TRP A 440 -4.47 -0.23 26.63
N MET A 441 -5.13 -0.70 25.57
CA MET A 441 -6.53 -0.40 25.32
C MET A 441 -7.44 -1.05 26.36
N ASP A 442 -7.17 -2.30 26.74
CA ASP A 442 -7.92 -3.03 27.77
C ASP A 442 -7.85 -2.31 29.13
N SER A 443 -6.67 -1.78 29.49
CA SER A 443 -6.51 -1.01 30.74
C SER A 443 -7.33 0.28 30.77
N ARG A 444 -7.62 0.89 29.62
CA ARG A 444 -8.45 2.11 29.53
C ARG A 444 -9.93 1.78 29.66
N ARG A 445 -10.37 0.67 29.05
CA ARG A 445 -11.76 0.19 29.17
C ARG A 445 -12.10 -0.13 30.63
N GLN A 446 -11.20 -0.82 31.34
CA GLN A 446 -11.38 -1.13 32.77
C GLN A 446 -11.49 0.11 33.68
N ARG A 447 -10.92 1.25 33.28
CA ARG A 447 -11.03 2.52 34.03
C ARG A 447 -12.33 3.28 33.75
N GLN A 448 -13.03 2.96 32.67
CA GLN A 448 -14.30 3.58 32.29
C GLN A 448 -15.51 2.86 32.90
N THR A 449 -15.36 1.60 33.34
CA THR A 449 -16.37 0.90 34.12
C THR A 449 -16.39 1.42 35.56
N PRO A 450 -17.52 1.92 36.09
CA PRO A 450 -17.61 2.27 37.51
C PRO A 450 -17.28 1.04 38.35
N ARG A 451 -16.43 1.19 39.37
CA ARG A 451 -16.31 0.16 40.40
C ARG A 451 -17.63 0.15 41.17
N GLU A 452 -18.35 -0.97 41.09
CA GLU A 452 -19.56 -1.23 41.89
C GLU A 452 -19.30 -1.11 43.39
#